data_AF-A0A2P5HM98-F1
#
_entry.id   AF-A0A2P5HM98-F1
#
_cell.length_a   1.000
_cell.length_b   1.000
_cell.length_c   1.000
_cell.angle_alpha   90.00
_cell.angle_beta   90.00
_cell.angle_gamma   90.00
#
_symmetry.space_group_name_H-M   'P 1'
#
loop_
_entity.id
_entity.type
_entity.pdbx_description
1 polymer ?
#
loop_
_entity_poly.entity_id
_entity_poly.type
_entity_poly.pdbx_seq_one_letter_code
_entity_poly.pdbx_strand_id
1 'polypeptide(L)'
;MATTTAAAVEHNSGDLELLSSGNFSDVKVVCGDRSWKFHGAILVPRCMWFRKALTGAFTEATTRKITLEEQDPICIDLLLKYIYGGGEQRSSPM
;
A
#
# COMPACT_ATOMS: atom_id res chain seq x y z
N MET A 1 43.93 -2.83 5.62
CA MET A 1 42.84 -1.95 6.09
C MET A 1 41.76 -1.98 5.01
N ALA A 2 40.81 -2.92 5.11
CA ALA A 2 39.69 -3.01 4.18
C ALA A 2 38.45 -2.47 4.89
N THR A 3 37.93 -1.34 4.42
CA THR A 3 36.67 -0.77 4.88
C THR A 3 35.53 -1.54 4.23
N THR A 4 34.86 -2.37 5.02
CA THR A 4 33.57 -2.98 4.63
C THR A 4 32.51 -1.90 4.65
N THR A 5 32.08 -1.43 3.48
CA THR A 5 30.87 -0.63 3.34
C THR A 5 29.67 -1.51 3.66
N ALA A 6 28.94 -1.18 4.72
CA ALA A 6 27.61 -1.72 4.94
C ALA A 6 26.73 -1.28 3.76
N ALA A 7 26.18 -2.22 3.01
CA ALA A 7 25.16 -1.91 2.02
C ALA A 7 24.01 -1.19 2.75
N ALA A 8 23.77 0.08 2.40
CA ALA A 8 22.59 0.78 2.83
C ALA A 8 21.38 -0.02 2.32
N VAL A 9 20.52 -0.45 3.25
CA VAL A 9 19.21 -1.00 2.90
C VAL A 9 18.46 0.13 2.21
N GLU A 10 18.29 0.02 0.89
CA GLU A 10 17.44 0.92 0.12
C GLU A 10 16.03 0.79 0.67
N HIS A 11 15.61 1.77 1.48
CA HIS A 11 14.21 1.96 1.77
C HIS A 11 13.53 2.18 0.42
N ASN A 12 12.46 1.43 0.15
CA ASN A 12 11.64 1.63 -1.04
C ASN A 12 10.81 2.93 -0.90
N SER A 13 11.52 4.05 -0.76
CA SER A 13 11.01 5.37 -0.42
C SER A 13 10.08 5.92 -1.50
N GLY A 14 10.29 5.53 -2.77
CA GLY A 14 9.46 5.96 -3.88
C GLY A 14 8.03 5.42 -3.81
N ASP A 15 7.85 4.15 -3.48
CA ASP A 15 6.52 3.55 -3.34
C ASP A 15 5.75 4.21 -2.16
N LEU A 16 6.42 4.44 -1.03
CA LEU A 16 5.79 5.12 0.12
C LEU A 16 5.42 6.58 -0.20
N GLU A 17 6.22 7.28 -0.99
CA GLU A 17 5.89 8.61 -1.49
C GLU A 17 4.67 8.59 -2.41
N LEU A 18 4.55 7.59 -3.29
CA LEU A 18 3.35 7.38 -4.11
C LEU A 18 2.11 7.16 -3.25
N LEU A 19 2.22 6.38 -2.17
CA LEU A 19 1.12 6.18 -1.21
C LEU A 19 0.72 7.49 -0.52
N SER A 20 1.68 8.29 -0.06
CA SER A 20 1.40 9.54 0.66
C SER A 20 0.86 10.64 -0.25
N SER A 21 1.41 10.78 -1.46
CA SER A 21 1.01 11.83 -2.42
C SER A 21 -0.27 11.47 -3.17
N GLY A 22 -0.48 10.18 -3.45
CA GLY A 22 -1.54 9.69 -4.31
C GLY A 22 -1.36 10.08 -5.78
N ASN A 23 -0.17 10.53 -6.19
CA ASN A 23 0.10 10.89 -7.58
C ASN A 23 0.00 9.66 -8.47
N PHE A 24 -0.73 9.77 -9.60
CA PHE A 24 -0.97 8.67 -10.55
C PHE A 24 -1.79 7.50 -10.00
N SER A 25 -2.47 7.69 -8.86
CA SER A 25 -3.38 6.68 -8.33
C SER A 25 -4.53 6.39 -9.29
N ASP A 26 -4.89 5.12 -9.44
CA ASP A 26 -5.99 4.64 -10.27
C ASP A 26 -7.07 3.89 -9.47
N VAL A 27 -6.88 3.71 -8.15
CA VAL A 27 -7.80 3.02 -7.25
C VAL A 27 -8.10 3.86 -6.00
N LYS A 28 -9.36 3.84 -5.53
CA LYS A 28 -9.78 4.45 -4.26
C LYS A 28 -10.24 3.38 -3.28
N VAL A 29 -9.72 3.39 -2.04
CA VAL A 29 -10.31 2.60 -0.93
C VAL A 29 -10.97 3.55 0.05
N VAL A 30 -12.14 3.16 0.53
CA VAL A 30 -12.90 3.85 1.58
C VAL A 30 -13.06 2.89 2.75
N CYS A 31 -12.77 3.34 3.96
CA CYS A 31 -12.95 2.59 5.20
C CYS A 31 -13.52 3.55 6.26
N GLY A 32 -14.81 3.41 6.58
CA GLY A 32 -15.51 4.35 7.44
C GLY A 32 -15.43 5.79 6.93
N ASP A 33 -14.88 6.67 7.76
CA ASP A 33 -14.66 8.10 7.48
C ASP A 33 -13.37 8.39 6.71
N ARG A 34 -12.50 7.39 6.51
CA ARG A 34 -11.23 7.54 5.83
C ARG A 34 -11.30 7.05 4.39
N SER A 35 -10.53 7.73 3.53
CA SER A 35 -10.30 7.27 2.18
C SER A 35 -8.87 7.54 1.74
N TRP A 36 -8.39 6.70 0.85
CA TRP A 36 -7.03 6.73 0.35
C TRP A 36 -7.03 6.46 -1.15
N LYS A 37 -5.95 6.89 -1.80
CA LYS A 37 -5.68 6.75 -3.22
C LYS A 37 -4.50 5.79 -3.42
N PHE A 38 -4.66 4.81 -4.31
CA PHE A 38 -3.67 3.74 -4.52
C PHE A 38 -3.42 3.43 -5.98
N HIS A 39 -2.46 2.55 -6.15
CA HIS A 39 -1.94 2.07 -7.41
C HIS A 39 -2.27 0.60 -7.54
N GLY A 40 -3.20 0.25 -8.44
CA GLY A 40 -3.55 -1.13 -8.75
C GLY A 40 -2.32 -1.93 -9.18
N ALA A 41 -1.40 -1.29 -9.91
CA ALA A 41 -0.12 -1.87 -10.31
C ALA A 41 0.77 -2.33 -9.13
N ILE A 42 0.60 -1.76 -7.94
CA ILE A 42 1.31 -2.16 -6.71
C ILE A 42 0.48 -3.18 -5.91
N LEU A 43 -0.82 -2.92 -5.72
CA LEU A 43 -1.69 -3.76 -4.91
C LEU A 43 -1.92 -5.16 -5.51
N VAL A 44 -2.22 -5.24 -6.81
CA VAL A 44 -2.57 -6.48 -7.52
C VAL A 44 -1.45 -7.54 -7.49
N PRO A 45 -0.16 -7.19 -7.71
CA PRO A 45 0.90 -8.19 -7.58
C PRO A 45 1.20 -8.57 -6.12
N ARG A 46 1.03 -7.65 -5.16
CA ARG A 46 1.49 -7.83 -3.77
C ARG A 46 0.44 -8.37 -2.80
N CYS A 47 -0.85 -8.40 -3.18
CA CYS A 47 -1.92 -8.93 -2.34
C CYS A 47 -2.97 -9.69 -3.16
N MET A 48 -3.16 -10.98 -2.86
CA MET A 48 -4.12 -11.82 -3.58
C MET A 48 -5.56 -11.35 -3.43
N TRP A 49 -5.92 -10.77 -2.29
CA TRP A 49 -7.25 -10.22 -2.08
C TRP A 49 -7.51 -9.04 -3.02
N PHE A 50 -6.59 -8.06 -3.05
CA PHE A 50 -6.68 -6.92 -3.97
C PHE A 50 -6.63 -7.34 -5.43
N ARG A 51 -5.84 -8.36 -5.78
CA ARG A 51 -5.87 -8.97 -7.12
C ARG A 51 -7.28 -9.41 -7.49
N LYS A 52 -7.91 -10.24 -6.67
CA LYS A 52 -9.26 -10.75 -6.94
C LYS A 52 -10.28 -9.61 -7.03
N ALA A 53 -10.20 -8.62 -6.14
CA ALA A 53 -11.12 -7.48 -6.15
C ALA A 53 -10.97 -6.61 -7.41
N LEU A 54 -9.73 -6.34 -7.85
CA LEU A 54 -9.45 -5.37 -8.91
C LEU A 54 -9.33 -5.98 -10.32
N THR A 55 -9.21 -7.30 -10.43
CA THR A 55 -9.11 -8.01 -11.73
C THR A 55 -10.15 -9.10 -11.91
N GLY A 56 -11.01 -9.34 -10.90
CA GLY A 56 -12.07 -10.33 -10.95
C GLY A 56 -13.36 -9.79 -11.57
N ALA A 57 -14.45 -10.52 -11.35
CA ALA A 57 -15.80 -10.15 -11.84
C ALA A 57 -16.60 -9.29 -10.84
N PHE A 58 -15.92 -8.66 -9.88
CA PHE A 58 -16.55 -7.80 -8.87
C PHE A 58 -16.69 -6.37 -9.38
N THR A 59 -17.62 -5.61 -8.80
CA THR A 59 -17.88 -4.20 -9.18
C THR A 59 -16.65 -3.31 -9.00
N GLU A 60 -15.77 -3.67 -8.08
CA GLU A 60 -14.52 -3.01 -7.73
C GLU A 60 -13.52 -3.04 -8.89
N ALA A 61 -13.55 -4.09 -9.72
CA ALA A 61 -12.69 -4.21 -10.89
C ALA A 61 -13.00 -3.15 -11.95
N THR A 62 -14.28 -2.79 -12.11
CA THR A 62 -14.74 -1.76 -13.06
C THR A 62 -14.74 -0.37 -12.44
N THR A 63 -15.28 -0.22 -11.23
CA THR A 63 -15.41 1.09 -10.57
C THR A 63 -14.11 1.64 -10.02
N ARG A 64 -13.09 0.77 -9.86
CA ARG A 64 -11.82 1.09 -9.19
C ARG A 64 -12.00 1.69 -7.79
N LYS A 65 -13.12 1.36 -7.14
CA LYS A 65 -13.45 1.79 -5.78
C LYS A 65 -13.68 0.56 -4.92
N ILE A 66 -12.95 0.44 -3.82
CA ILE A 66 -13.11 -0.62 -2.82
C ILE A 66 -13.68 0.01 -1.54
N THR A 67 -14.66 -0.63 -0.92
CA THR A 67 -15.22 -0.18 0.35
C THR A 67 -15.00 -1.28 1.40
N LEU A 68 -14.36 -0.94 2.52
CA LEU A 68 -13.98 -1.85 3.60
C LEU A 68 -14.69 -1.45 4.90
N GLU A 69 -16.02 -1.45 4.91
CA GLU A 69 -16.82 -0.89 6.02
C GLU A 69 -16.63 -1.62 7.35
N GLU A 70 -16.24 -2.89 7.33
CA GLU A 70 -16.08 -3.74 8.52
C GLU A 70 -14.68 -3.72 9.12
N GLN A 71 -13.74 -2.96 8.55
CA GLN A 71 -12.33 -2.97 8.96
C GLN A 71 -11.97 -1.73 9.80
N ASP A 72 -10.96 -1.86 10.66
CA ASP A 72 -10.38 -0.71 11.36
C ASP A 72 -9.54 0.13 10.38
N PRO A 73 -9.84 1.43 10.19
CA PRO A 73 -9.05 2.31 9.33
C PRO A 73 -7.55 2.34 9.65
N ILE A 74 -7.16 2.15 10.92
CA ILE A 74 -5.76 2.11 11.36
C ILE A 74 -5.09 0.84 10.84
N CYS A 75 -5.76 -0.31 10.93
CA CYS A 75 -5.25 -1.58 10.40
C CYS A 75 -5.05 -1.51 8.89
N ILE A 76 -5.99 -0.87 8.17
CA ILE A 76 -5.87 -0.66 6.73
C ILE A 76 -4.66 0.23 6.39
N ASP A 77 -4.46 1.35 7.11
CA ASP A 77 -3.30 2.22 6.92
C ASP A 77 -1.96 1.48 7.10
N LEU A 78 -1.84 0.66 8.14
CA LEU A 78 -0.66 -0.16 8.40
C LEU A 78 -0.45 -1.22 7.30
N LEU A 79 -1.51 -1.89 6.87
CA LEU A 79 -1.46 -2.86 5.77
C LEU A 79 -0.95 -2.21 4.48
N LEU A 80 -1.42 -1.01 4.16
CA LEU A 80 -1.01 -0.29 2.97
C LEU A 80 0.46 0.12 3.05
N LYS A 81 0.90 0.67 4.17
CA LYS A 81 2.32 0.97 4.40
C LYS A 81 3.20 -0.29 4.30
N TYR A 82 2.71 -1.44 4.74
CA TYR A 82 3.40 -2.71 4.57
C TYR A 82 3.49 -3.12 3.09
N ILE A 83 2.37 -3.06 2.34
CA ILE A 83 2.34 -3.41 0.91
C ILE A 83 3.25 -2.50 0.08
N TYR A 84 3.29 -1.21 0.39
CA TYR A 84 4.12 -0.23 -0.32
C TYR A 84 5.59 -0.27 0.12
N GLY A 85 5.83 -0.29 1.43
CA GLY A 85 7.16 -0.20 2.03
C GLY A 85 7.89 -1.53 2.20
N GLY A 86 7.27 -2.68 1.91
CA GLY A 86 7.93 -3.99 1.94
C GLY A 86 8.20 -4.58 3.33
N GLY A 87 7.68 -3.97 4.40
CA GLY A 87 7.68 -4.57 5.74
C GLY A 87 8.75 -4.12 6.72
N GLU A 88 9.60 -3.14 6.38
CA GLU A 88 10.61 -2.64 7.31
C GLU A 88 10.07 -1.47 8.16
N GLN A 89 9.22 -1.77 9.14
CA GLN A 89 8.91 -0.87 10.24
C GLN A 89 9.82 -1.19 11.43
N ARG A 90 11.15 -1.16 11.22
CA ARG A 90 12.08 -1.37 12.33
C ARG A 90 12.43 -0.03 12.96
N SER A 91 11.64 0.28 14.00
CA SER A 91 11.95 1.15 15.13
C SER A 91 12.18 2.64 14.84
N SER A 92 11.13 3.45 15.05
CA SER A 92 11.32 4.77 15.64
C SER A 92 11.52 4.58 17.15
N PRO A 93 12.64 5.02 17.76
CA PRO A 93 12.73 5.08 19.20
C PRO A 93 11.77 6.18 19.69
N MET A 94 10.88 5.81 20.61
CA MET A 94 10.12 6.75 21.44
C MET A 94 11.07 7.64 22.24
#